data_AF-A0A969F226-F1
#
_entry.id   AF-A0A969F226-F1
#
_cell.length_a   1.000
_cell.length_b   1.000
_cell.length_c   1.000
_cell.angle_alpha   90.00
_cell.angle_beta   90.00
_cell.angle_gamma   90.00
#
_symmetry.space_group_name_H-M   'P 1'
#
loop_
_entity.id
_entity.type
_entity.pdbx_description
1 polymer ?
#
loop_
_entity_poly.entity_id
_entity_poly.type
_entity_poly.pdbx_seq_one_letter_code
_entity_poly.pdbx_strand_id
1 'polypeptide(L)'
;MFLLDPQAMHTQTMSLINDVLTAVHPAHLIPQFMQRHGRQLTIGPVQYDLDHGRLFLVSVGKAAVPMTQAAAEILGDSLFAGVGITKSMGNGQLSIGNFQLTIGEHPVSGQNSVRATTAVTNLLRETRPGDLLLCLLSGGASAC
;
A
#
# COMPACT_ATOMS: atom_id res chain seq x y z
N MET A 1 25.58 -42.36 -2.96
CA MET A 1 24.68 -42.12 -1.81
C MET A 1 24.79 -40.63 -1.46
N PHE A 2 24.07 -39.77 -2.18
CA PHE A 2 23.95 -38.35 -1.86
C PHE A 2 22.74 -38.21 -0.92
N LEU A 3 22.99 -38.33 0.38
CA LEU A 3 22.04 -37.86 1.38
C LEU A 3 22.10 -36.33 1.31
N LEU A 4 21.09 -35.71 0.71
CA LEU A 4 20.85 -34.28 0.88
C LEU A 4 20.67 -34.05 2.39
N ASP A 5 21.51 -33.20 2.97
CA ASP A 5 21.42 -32.80 4.36
C ASP A 5 20.03 -32.17 4.60
N PRO A 6 19.19 -32.75 5.48
CA PRO A 6 17.85 -32.25 5.76
C PRO A 6 17.85 -30.78 6.22
N GLN A 7 18.90 -30.32 6.88
CA GLN A 7 19.03 -28.91 7.29
C GLN A 7 19.36 -28.00 6.11
N ALA A 8 20.20 -28.44 5.17
CA ALA A 8 20.50 -27.71 3.94
C ALA A 8 19.26 -27.59 3.03
N MET A 9 18.48 -28.67 2.91
CA MET A 9 17.24 -28.68 2.12
C MET A 9 16.14 -27.79 2.72
N HIS A 10 16.02 -27.79 4.05
CA HIS A 10 15.11 -26.87 4.77
C HIS A 10 15.53 -25.41 4.60
N THR A 11 16.83 -25.12 4.70
CA THR A 11 17.38 -23.77 4.54
C THR A 11 17.21 -23.26 3.10
N GLN A 12 17.45 -24.11 2.09
CA GLN A 12 17.22 -23.77 0.67
C GLN A 12 15.75 -23.50 0.36
N THR A 13 14.84 -24.31 0.93
CA THR A 13 13.39 -24.10 0.76
C THR A 13 12.94 -22.78 1.39
N MET A 14 13.41 -22.48 2.60
CA MET A 14 13.10 -21.21 3.26
C MET A 14 13.71 -20.01 2.55
N SER A 15 14.91 -20.15 1.96
CA SER A 15 15.51 -19.11 1.11
C SER A 15 14.64 -18.83 -0.10
N LEU A 16 14.20 -19.86 -0.84
CA LEU A 16 13.37 -19.69 -2.03
C LEU A 16 12.02 -19.04 -1.70
N ILE A 17 11.38 -19.48 -0.60
CA ILE A 17 10.13 -18.87 -0.12
C ILE A 17 10.37 -17.41 0.25
N ASN A 18 11.46 -17.12 0.97
CA ASN A 18 11.78 -15.75 1.37
C ASN A 18 12.12 -14.87 0.16
N ASP A 19 12.79 -15.40 -0.85
CA ASP A 19 13.11 -14.69 -2.10
C ASP A 19 11.84 -14.35 -2.88
N VAL A 20 10.90 -15.30 -2.98
CA VAL A 20 9.57 -15.06 -3.59
C VAL A 20 8.78 -14.03 -2.78
N LEU A 21 8.73 -14.17 -1.46
CA LEU A 21 8.04 -13.22 -0.57
C LEU A 21 8.66 -11.82 -0.65
N THR A 22 9.98 -11.73 -0.80
CA THR A 22 10.72 -10.48 -1.00
C THR A 22 10.37 -9.89 -2.36
N ALA A 23 10.37 -10.69 -3.42
CA ALA A 23 10.04 -10.24 -4.78
C ALA A 23 8.60 -9.71 -4.90
N VAL A 24 7.65 -10.27 -4.14
CA VAL A 24 6.26 -9.80 -4.10
C VAL A 24 5.99 -8.78 -3.00
N HIS A 25 7.02 -8.37 -2.26
CA HIS A 25 6.87 -7.36 -1.21
C HIS A 25 6.56 -5.99 -1.85
N PRO A 26 5.57 -5.23 -1.33
CA PRO A 26 5.19 -3.93 -1.91
C PRO A 26 6.34 -2.94 -2.09
N ALA A 27 7.33 -2.97 -1.18
CA ALA A 27 8.52 -2.13 -1.26
C ALA A 27 9.34 -2.34 -2.55
N HIS A 28 9.26 -3.54 -3.16
CA HIS A 28 9.94 -3.84 -4.42
C HIS A 28 9.00 -3.74 -5.63
N LEU A 29 7.73 -4.13 -5.45
CA LEU A 29 6.75 -4.10 -6.54
C LEU A 29 6.34 -2.68 -6.94
N ILE A 30 6.09 -1.80 -5.98
CA ILE A 30 5.58 -0.46 -6.30
C ILE A 30 6.57 0.33 -7.17
N PRO A 31 7.88 0.40 -6.87
CA PRO A 31 8.84 1.10 -7.75
C PRO A 31 9.00 0.50 -9.16
N GLN A 32 8.63 -0.77 -9.36
CA GLN A 32 8.66 -1.42 -10.68
C GLN A 32 7.48 -0.98 -11.56
N PHE A 33 6.33 -0.75 -10.95
CA PHE A 33 5.09 -0.43 -11.67
C PHE A 33 4.68 1.04 -11.56
N MET A 34 5.24 1.79 -10.62
CA MET A 34 4.94 3.19 -10.39
C MET A 34 6.23 4.02 -10.36
N GLN A 35 6.29 5.05 -11.19
CA GLN A 35 7.44 5.95 -11.26
C GLN A 35 6.97 7.39 -11.45
N ARG A 36 7.68 8.34 -10.84
CA ARG A 36 7.41 9.77 -10.98
C ARG A 36 8.62 10.46 -11.60
N HIS A 37 8.39 11.21 -12.67
CA HIS A 37 9.37 12.10 -13.27
C HIS A 37 8.81 13.52 -13.30
N GLY A 38 9.28 14.37 -12.37
CA GLY A 38 8.75 15.71 -12.20
C GLY A 38 7.26 15.69 -11.81
N ARG A 39 6.38 16.11 -12.73
CA ARG A 39 4.93 16.13 -12.55
C ARG A 39 4.20 15.03 -13.33
N GLN A 40 4.92 14.15 -14.00
CA GLN A 40 4.33 12.97 -14.63
C GLN A 40 4.46 11.76 -13.71
N LEU A 41 3.33 11.13 -13.41
CA LEU A 41 3.26 9.85 -12.72
C LEU A 41 2.92 8.75 -13.73
N THR A 42 3.78 7.76 -13.85
CA THR A 42 3.55 6.56 -14.66
C THR A 42 3.12 5.43 -13.74
N ILE A 43 2.00 4.77 -14.05
CA ILE A 43 1.54 3.54 -13.40
C ILE A 43 1.30 2.48 -14.49
N GLY A 44 2.16 1.47 -14.55
CA GLY A 44 2.16 0.49 -15.63
C GLY A 44 2.30 1.19 -17.00
N PRO A 45 1.37 0.95 -17.95
CA PRO A 45 1.41 1.59 -19.26
C PRO A 45 0.76 2.99 -19.30
N VAL A 46 0.20 3.47 -18.18
CA VAL A 46 -0.61 4.71 -18.14
C VAL A 46 0.19 5.85 -17.51
N GLN A 47 0.05 7.05 -18.08
CA GLN A 47 0.65 8.28 -17.56
C GLN A 47 -0.42 9.25 -17.07
N TYR A 48 -0.13 9.92 -15.96
CA TYR A 48 -0.98 10.91 -15.33
C TYR A 48 -0.19 12.20 -15.13
N ASP A 49 -0.79 13.33 -15.51
CA ASP A 49 -0.26 14.66 -15.19
C ASP A 49 -0.74 15.08 -13.80
N LEU A 50 0.21 15.22 -12.87
CA LEU A 50 -0.06 15.60 -11.48
C LEU A 50 -0.41 17.08 -11.34
N ASP A 51 -0.25 17.91 -12.37
CA ASP A 51 -0.69 19.31 -12.38
C ASP A 51 -2.18 19.47 -12.71
N HIS A 52 -2.83 18.42 -13.23
CA HIS A 52 -4.24 18.48 -13.61
C HIS A 52 -5.20 18.57 -12.40
N GLY A 53 -4.78 18.08 -11.24
CA GLY A 53 -5.58 18.06 -10.03
C GLY A 53 -4.79 17.57 -8.82
N ARG A 54 -5.49 17.37 -7.70
CA ARG A 54 -4.89 16.88 -6.46
C ARG A 54 -4.82 15.37 -6.46
N LEU A 55 -3.79 14.81 -5.82
CA LEU A 55 -3.64 13.37 -5.67
C LEU A 55 -4.06 12.91 -4.27
N PHE A 56 -5.05 12.03 -4.25
CA PHE A 56 -5.55 11.36 -3.05
C PHE A 56 -5.10 9.90 -3.01
N LEU A 57 -4.89 9.37 -1.80
CA LEU A 57 -4.49 7.98 -1.60
C LEU A 57 -5.46 7.25 -0.67
N VAL A 58 -5.95 6.09 -1.11
CA VAL A 58 -6.68 5.14 -0.27
C VAL A 58 -5.89 3.84 -0.20
N SER A 59 -5.59 3.34 1.00
CA SER A 59 -4.79 2.13 1.18
C SER A 59 -5.46 1.13 2.12
N VAL A 60 -5.73 -0.08 1.65
CA VAL A 60 -6.58 -1.05 2.36
C VAL A 60 -5.95 -2.46 2.36
N GLY A 61 -5.98 -3.09 3.53
CA GLY A 61 -5.63 -4.50 3.74
C GLY A 61 -4.31 -4.70 4.48
N LYS A 62 -3.86 -5.97 4.57
CA LYS A 62 -2.71 -6.35 5.40
C LYS A 62 -1.40 -5.69 4.97
N ALA A 63 -1.27 -5.36 3.68
CA ALA A 63 -0.08 -4.72 3.14
C ALA A 63 -0.24 -3.19 3.01
N ALA A 64 -1.29 -2.59 3.59
CA ALA A 64 -1.55 -1.16 3.45
C ALA A 64 -0.37 -0.29 3.92
N VAL A 65 0.29 -0.66 5.03
CA VAL A 65 1.47 0.06 5.54
C VAL A 65 2.61 0.07 4.52
N PRO A 66 3.21 -1.08 4.12
CA PRO A 66 4.34 -1.07 3.19
C PRO A 66 3.97 -0.57 1.79
N MET A 67 2.73 -0.79 1.31
CA MET A 67 2.27 -0.20 0.06
C MET A 67 2.24 1.34 0.14
N THR A 68 1.72 1.89 1.24
CA THR A 68 1.62 3.35 1.41
C THR A 68 3.00 3.99 1.54
N GLN A 69 3.94 3.35 2.26
CA GLN A 69 5.31 3.84 2.38
C GLN A 69 5.99 3.94 1.02
N ALA A 70 6.02 2.85 0.26
CA ALA A 70 6.65 2.83 -1.05
C ALA A 70 5.98 3.79 -2.05
N ALA A 71 4.65 3.90 -1.99
CA ALA A 71 3.93 4.85 -2.84
C ALA A 71 4.27 6.30 -2.46
N ALA A 72 4.28 6.63 -1.17
CA ALA A 72 4.58 7.97 -0.70
C ALA A 72 6.00 8.42 -0.99
N GLU A 73 6.98 7.52 -0.96
CA GLU A 73 8.36 7.83 -1.37
C GLU A 73 8.43 8.30 -2.83
N ILE A 74 7.63 7.69 -3.71
CA ILE A 74 7.57 8.06 -5.13
C ILE A 74 6.72 9.33 -5.33
N LEU A 75 5.61 9.44 -4.61
CA LEU A 75 4.68 10.56 -4.74
C LEU A 75 5.19 11.84 -4.10
N GLY A 76 6.03 11.74 -3.06
CA GLY A 76 6.60 12.87 -2.34
C GLY A 76 5.55 13.92 -1.94
N ASP A 77 5.84 15.17 -2.26
CA ASP A 77 5.00 16.34 -2.00
C ASP A 77 3.69 16.39 -2.81
N SER A 78 3.50 15.51 -3.80
CA SER A 78 2.29 15.51 -4.62
C SER A 78 1.09 14.85 -3.93
N LEU A 79 1.32 14.07 -2.87
CA LEU A 79 0.25 13.49 -2.07
C LEU A 79 -0.48 14.58 -1.29
N PHE A 80 -1.70 14.90 -1.70
CA PHE A 80 -2.52 15.94 -1.08
C PHE A 80 -3.10 15.46 0.26
N ALA A 81 -3.74 14.30 0.27
CA ALA A 81 -4.33 13.68 1.45
C ALA A 81 -4.52 12.18 1.23
N GLY A 82 -4.63 11.41 2.31
CA GLY A 82 -5.00 10.02 2.17
C GLY A 82 -5.49 9.37 3.45
N VAL A 83 -6.14 8.23 3.27
CA VAL A 83 -6.62 7.43 4.37
C VAL A 83 -6.34 5.96 4.11
N GLY A 84 -6.20 5.18 5.17
CA GLY A 84 -6.09 3.74 5.02
C GLY A 84 -6.57 2.96 6.21
N ILE A 85 -6.68 1.66 6.00
CA ILE A 85 -6.95 0.69 7.04
C ILE A 85 -6.06 -0.54 6.87
N THR A 86 -5.42 -0.94 7.97
CA THR A 86 -4.61 -2.16 8.06
C THR A 86 -5.04 -2.99 9.26
N LYS A 87 -4.72 -4.29 9.25
CA LYS A 87 -4.86 -5.15 10.43
C LYS A 87 -3.81 -4.85 11.50
N SER A 88 -2.61 -4.47 11.09
CA SER A 88 -1.48 -4.25 12.00
C SER A 88 -0.52 -3.23 11.39
N MET A 89 0.10 -2.45 12.26
CA MET A 89 1.22 -1.56 11.92
C MET A 89 2.54 -2.32 11.78
N GLY A 90 2.61 -3.56 12.29
CA GLY A 90 3.86 -4.27 12.46
C GLY A 90 4.85 -3.43 13.26
N ASN A 91 6.09 -3.34 12.78
CA ASN A 91 7.15 -2.50 13.36
C ASN A 91 7.22 -1.11 12.70
N GLY A 92 6.28 -0.78 11.81
CA GLY A 92 6.28 0.46 11.05
C GLY A 92 5.50 1.57 11.75
N GLN A 93 6.09 2.76 11.83
CA GLN A 93 5.34 3.99 12.06
C GLN A 93 5.05 4.63 10.71
N LEU A 94 3.80 5.02 10.47
CA LEU A 94 3.43 5.73 9.25
C LEU A 94 3.21 7.21 9.57
N SER A 95 4.18 8.05 9.22
CA SER A 95 4.07 9.51 9.32
C SER A 95 4.32 10.10 7.94
N ILE A 96 3.28 10.17 7.13
CA ILE A 96 3.36 10.62 5.74
C ILE A 96 2.35 11.75 5.56
N GLY A 97 2.83 12.99 5.65
CA GLY A 97 2.03 14.20 5.40
C GLY A 97 0.60 14.13 5.95
N ASN A 98 -0.38 14.28 5.06
CA ASN A 98 -1.82 14.24 5.37
C ASN A 98 -2.44 12.84 5.24
N PHE A 99 -1.65 11.77 5.41
CA PHE A 99 -2.15 10.39 5.38
C PHE A 99 -2.53 9.91 6.78
N GLN A 100 -3.75 9.38 6.94
CA GLN A 100 -4.23 8.82 8.20
C GLN A 100 -4.48 7.33 8.09
N LEU A 101 -3.88 6.53 8.98
CA LEU A 101 -4.04 5.08 8.99
C LEU A 101 -4.85 4.63 10.22
N THR A 102 -5.87 3.81 9.98
CA THR A 102 -6.66 3.16 11.02
C THR A 102 -6.26 1.69 11.17
N ILE A 103 -6.21 1.18 12.40
CA ILE A 103 -6.04 -0.25 12.66
C ILE A 103 -7.44 -0.87 12.77
N GLY A 104 -7.82 -1.71 11.79
CA GLY A 104 -9.11 -2.41 11.78
C GLY A 104 -9.14 -3.65 12.68
N GLU A 105 -10.32 -4.02 13.16
CA GLU A 105 -10.54 -5.29 13.84
C GLU A 105 -10.63 -6.46 12.83
N HIS A 106 -10.23 -7.68 13.24
CA HIS A 106 -10.26 -8.87 12.38
C HIS A 106 -10.52 -10.14 13.21
N PRO A 107 -11.25 -11.16 12.69
CA PRO A 107 -11.83 -11.29 11.34
C PRO A 107 -13.19 -10.62 11.14
N VAL A 108 -13.80 -10.13 12.20
CA VAL A 108 -15.09 -9.44 12.15
C VAL A 108 -14.81 -7.94 12.21
N SER A 109 -15.31 -7.21 11.20
CA SER A 109 -15.27 -5.76 11.15
C SER A 109 -15.92 -5.15 12.39
N GLY A 110 -15.28 -4.14 12.97
CA GLY A 110 -15.78 -3.46 14.17
C GLY A 110 -15.96 -1.96 13.95
N GLN A 111 -15.81 -1.20 15.03
CA GLN A 111 -15.96 0.25 14.97
C GLN A 111 -14.85 0.91 14.14
N ASN A 112 -13.64 0.34 14.14
CA ASN A 112 -12.55 0.89 13.34
C ASN A 112 -12.77 0.68 11.84
N SER A 113 -13.39 -0.42 11.42
CA SER A 113 -13.85 -0.61 10.04
C SER A 113 -14.83 0.49 9.63
N VAL A 114 -15.85 0.75 10.46
CA VAL A 114 -16.84 1.83 10.20
C VAL A 114 -16.17 3.19 10.15
N ARG A 115 -15.24 3.48 11.06
CA ARG A 115 -14.47 4.73 11.08
C ARG A 115 -13.61 4.89 9.82
N ALA A 116 -12.95 3.82 9.38
CA ALA A 116 -12.15 3.84 8.16
C ALA A 116 -13.02 4.05 6.91
N THR A 117 -14.16 3.36 6.79
CA THR A 117 -15.12 3.58 5.70
C THR A 117 -15.65 5.02 5.71
N THR A 118 -15.93 5.56 6.89
CA THR A 118 -16.36 6.96 7.04
C THR A 118 -15.26 7.93 6.60
N ALA A 119 -14.00 7.67 6.99
CA ALA A 119 -12.85 8.48 6.58
C ALA A 119 -12.63 8.43 5.05
N VAL A 120 -12.73 7.25 4.44
CA VAL A 120 -12.71 7.09 2.97
C VAL A 120 -13.85 7.88 2.33
N THR A 121 -15.06 7.75 2.85
CA THR A 121 -16.23 8.48 2.32
C THR A 121 -16.04 9.99 2.39
N ASN A 122 -15.52 10.50 3.51
CA ASN A 122 -15.25 11.93 3.68
C ASN A 122 -14.15 12.40 2.71
N LEU A 123 -13.06 11.66 2.57
CA LEU A 123 -12.00 11.94 1.60
C LEU A 123 -12.56 12.03 0.18
N LEU A 124 -13.39 11.05 -0.22
CA LEU A 124 -14.00 11.01 -1.54
C LEU A 124 -14.94 12.20 -1.80
N ARG A 125 -15.65 12.70 -0.77
CA ARG A 125 -16.49 13.90 -0.89
C ARG A 125 -15.71 15.18 -1.15
N GLU A 126 -14.42 15.21 -0.80
CA GLU A 126 -13.54 16.35 -1.07
C GLU A 126 -13.00 16.36 -2.51
N THR A 127 -13.08 15.24 -3.22
CA THR A 127 -12.59 15.12 -4.60
C THR A 127 -13.45 15.89 -5.58
N ARG A 128 -12.83 16.32 -6.68
CA ARG A 128 -13.42 17.08 -7.78
C ARG A 128 -13.03 16.47 -9.12
N PRO A 129 -13.75 16.77 -10.21
CA PRO A 129 -13.29 16.42 -11.56
C PRO A 129 -11.85 16.90 -11.79
N GLY A 130 -11.00 16.01 -12.30
CA GLY A 130 -9.58 16.27 -12.54
C GLY A 130 -8.65 15.81 -11.40
N ASP A 131 -9.16 15.59 -10.18
CA ASP A 131 -8.37 14.96 -9.11
C ASP A 131 -8.08 13.49 -9.43
N LEU A 132 -6.94 12.99 -8.93
CA LEU A 132 -6.53 11.60 -9.06
C LEU A 132 -6.70 10.88 -7.71
N LEU A 133 -7.37 9.73 -7.73
CA LEU A 133 -7.45 8.83 -6.58
C LEU A 133 -6.64 7.56 -6.85
N LEU A 134 -5.56 7.37 -6.09
CA LEU A 134 -4.78 6.14 -6.09
C LEU A 134 -5.32 5.18 -5.03
N CYS A 135 -5.73 3.98 -5.45
CA CYS A 135 -6.22 2.93 -4.57
C CYS A 135 -5.19 1.79 -4.46
N LEU A 136 -4.62 1.59 -3.27
CA LEU A 136 -3.69 0.52 -2.94
C LEU A 136 -4.44 -0.59 -2.19
N LEU A 137 -4.65 -1.74 -2.85
CA LEU A 137 -5.47 -2.82 -2.31
C LEU A 137 -4.66 -4.10 -2.12
N SER A 138 -4.86 -4.77 -0.99
CA SER A 138 -4.20 -6.04 -0.67
C SER A 138 -5.14 -7.03 0.01
N GLY A 139 -4.68 -8.28 0.20
CA GLY A 139 -5.44 -9.30 0.89
C GLY A 139 -5.87 -8.87 2.30
N GLY A 140 -7.09 -9.24 2.68
CA GLY A 140 -7.72 -8.80 3.93
C GLY A 140 -8.57 -7.54 3.80
N ALA A 141 -8.59 -6.87 2.64
CA ALA A 141 -9.44 -5.71 2.38
C ALA A 141 -10.94 -5.99 2.55
N SER A 142 -11.39 -7.24 2.41
CA SER A 142 -12.79 -7.63 2.64
C SER A 142 -13.19 -7.71 4.11
N ALA A 143 -12.22 -7.81 5.02
CA ALA A 143 -12.44 -7.91 6.46
C ALA A 143 -12.13 -6.59 7.19
N CYS A 144 -11.39 -5.69 6.53
CA CYS A 144 -11.03 -4.38 7.06
C CYS A 144 -12.16 -3.38 6.86
#